data_AF-A0A5C5VDY6-F1
#
_entry.id   AF-A0A5C5VDY6-F1
#
_cell.length_a   1.000
_cell.length_b   1.000
_cell.length_c   1.000
_cell.angle_alpha   90.00
_cell.angle_beta   90.00
_cell.angle_gamma   90.00
#
_symmetry.space_group_name_H-M   'P 1'
#
loop_
_entity.id
_entity.type
_entity.pdbx_description
1 polymer ?
#
loop_
_entity_poly.entity_id
_entity_poly.type
_entity_poly.pdbx_seq_one_letter_code
_entity_poly.pdbx_strand_id
1 'polypeptide(L)'
;MNKPQANNLERVVSSAVAALVAMALTGCPSPPPAEEHADHAEFKVPTTLAEAHEQLEHMGADIKAAFDADKPGDAHDALHDIGSVIKALPALAEKAGVEAADEAKAVADDLMDGFSKLDGVLHGGDKVAWSDISEKVDVAMAKIASWLPEGAGHEAHDHGDEDHDEEAGHDR
;
A
#
# COMPACT_ATOMS: atom_id res chain seq x y z
N MET A 1 -6.06 12.92 52.56
CA MET A 1 -5.23 13.81 51.72
C MET A 1 -3.81 13.81 52.26
N ASN A 2 -2.86 13.21 51.56
CA ASN A 2 -1.43 13.33 51.87
C ASN A 2 -0.70 13.88 50.64
N LYS A 3 -0.15 15.09 50.75
CA LYS A 3 1.02 15.55 50.01
C LYS A 3 1.98 16.14 51.04
N PRO A 4 3.29 15.82 50.92
CA PRO A 4 4.24 16.88 50.57
C PRO A 4 5.24 16.40 49.49
N GLN A 5 5.53 17.27 48.50
CA GLN A 5 6.80 18.01 48.27
C GLN A 5 7.95 17.10 47.77
N ALA A 6 8.27 17.15 46.47
CA ALA A 6 9.18 18.10 45.80
C ALA A 6 10.66 17.83 46.12
N ASN A 7 11.44 17.47 45.10
CA ASN A 7 12.71 18.12 44.70
C ASN A 7 13.62 17.17 43.89
N ASN A 8 14.47 17.82 43.08
CA ASN A 8 15.77 17.42 42.51
C ASN A 8 15.74 17.27 40.98
N LEU A 9 16.10 18.28 40.18
CA LEU A 9 17.40 18.99 40.02
C LEU A 9 18.30 18.30 38.97
N GLU A 10 18.28 18.91 37.78
CA GLU A 10 19.32 19.13 36.75
C GLU A 10 20.62 18.31 36.72
N ARG A 11 20.97 17.84 35.52
CA ARG A 11 22.35 17.72 34.95
C ARG A 11 22.23 17.94 33.44
N VAL A 12 22.57 19.09 32.84
CA VAL A 12 23.89 19.68 32.50
C VAL A 12 24.78 18.83 31.58
N VAL A 13 24.76 19.23 30.29
CA VAL A 13 25.84 19.44 29.29
C VAL A 13 27.02 18.44 29.19
N SER A 14 27.25 17.94 27.96
CA SER A 14 28.56 17.60 27.37
C SER A 14 28.36 17.26 25.89
N SER A 15 29.24 17.50 24.93
CA SER A 15 30.44 18.33 24.77
C SER A 15 30.75 18.23 23.27
N ALA A 16 31.21 19.33 22.67
CA ALA A 16 31.57 19.42 21.25
C ALA A 16 32.86 18.66 20.89
N VAL A 17 33.18 18.67 19.57
CA VAL A 17 34.48 18.54 18.85
C VAL A 17 34.39 17.43 17.79
N ALA A 18 34.07 17.74 16.53
CA ALA A 18 34.89 18.29 15.42
C ALA A 18 35.69 17.22 14.63
N ALA A 19 35.48 17.17 13.30
CA ALA A 19 36.50 17.32 12.25
C ALA A 19 36.07 16.72 10.90
N LEU A 20 36.03 17.62 9.91
CA LEU A 20 36.26 17.47 8.47
C LEU A 20 36.89 16.15 7.97
N VAL A 21 36.28 15.56 6.94
CA VAL A 21 36.99 14.97 5.79
C VAL A 21 36.26 15.35 4.50
N ALA A 22 36.96 16.07 3.63
CA ALA A 22 36.58 16.33 2.25
C ALA A 22 37.30 15.32 1.34
N MET A 23 36.58 14.60 0.46
CA MET A 23 37.17 13.92 -0.70
C MET A 23 36.20 13.87 -1.89
N ALA A 24 36.66 14.49 -2.98
CA ALA A 24 36.48 14.14 -4.40
C ALA A 24 35.06 13.97 -4.99
N LEU A 25 34.52 15.07 -5.52
CA LEU A 25 33.52 15.08 -6.59
C LEU A 25 34.21 14.94 -7.96
N THR A 26 34.41 13.73 -8.48
CA THR A 26 34.51 13.50 -9.94
C THR A 26 34.24 12.04 -10.26
N GLY A 27 33.08 11.78 -10.85
CA GLY A 27 32.71 10.49 -11.40
C GLY A 27 31.23 10.23 -11.19
N CYS A 28 30.37 10.82 -12.02
CA CYS A 28 29.00 10.31 -12.15
C CYS A 28 29.11 8.86 -12.64
N PRO A 29 28.73 7.83 -11.87
CA PRO A 29 28.36 6.58 -12.49
C PRO A 29 27.20 6.91 -13.44
N SER A 30 27.32 6.46 -14.69
CA SER A 30 26.22 6.49 -15.65
C SER A 30 24.95 5.96 -14.95
N PRO A 31 23.76 6.55 -15.23
CA PRO A 31 22.53 5.95 -14.75
C PRO A 31 22.52 4.47 -15.21
N PRO A 32 22.06 3.53 -14.36
CA PRO A 32 21.83 2.18 -14.83
C PRO A 32 20.93 2.25 -16.07
N PRO A 33 21.07 1.32 -17.03
CA PRO A 33 20.10 1.20 -18.10
C PRO A 33 18.72 1.17 -17.45
N ALA A 34 17.79 1.99 -17.96
CA ALA A 34 16.40 1.96 -17.55
C ALA A 34 16.00 0.49 -17.51
N GLU A 35 15.67 0.00 -16.32
CA GLU A 35 15.19 -1.37 -16.16
C GLU A 35 14.06 -1.52 -17.18
N GLU A 36 14.19 -2.55 -18.01
CA GLU A 36 13.13 -2.94 -18.91
C GLU A 36 11.85 -2.95 -18.09
N HIS A 37 10.90 -2.09 -18.47
CA HIS A 37 9.56 -2.15 -17.93
C HIS A 37 9.08 -3.57 -18.21
N ALA A 38 9.21 -4.43 -17.21
CA ALA A 38 8.59 -5.74 -17.22
C ALA A 38 7.15 -5.47 -17.63
N ASP A 39 6.68 -6.17 -18.65
CA ASP A 39 5.27 -6.15 -19.04
C ASP A 39 4.47 -6.42 -17.76
N HIS A 40 3.97 -5.36 -17.13
CA HIS A 40 3.16 -5.46 -15.94
C HIS A 40 1.89 -6.15 -16.42
N ALA A 41 1.59 -7.31 -15.82
CA ALA A 41 0.30 -7.95 -16.02
C ALA A 41 -0.79 -6.88 -15.86
N GLU A 42 -1.73 -6.82 -16.80
CA GLU A 42 -2.75 -5.78 -16.80
C GLU A 42 -3.53 -5.82 -15.48
N PHE A 43 -3.30 -4.83 -14.63
CA PHE A 43 -4.00 -4.72 -13.36
C PHE A 43 -5.47 -4.34 -13.61
N LYS A 44 -6.40 -5.21 -13.19
CA LYS A 44 -7.83 -4.97 -13.30
C LYS A 44 -8.35 -4.22 -12.08
N VAL A 45 -8.62 -2.92 -12.27
CA VAL A 45 -9.30 -2.08 -11.27
C VAL A 45 -10.69 -2.67 -10.94
N PRO A 46 -11.07 -2.75 -9.64
CA PRO A 46 -12.34 -3.33 -9.23
C PRO A 46 -13.51 -2.46 -9.65
N THR A 47 -14.64 -3.10 -9.92
CA THR A 47 -15.88 -2.47 -10.40
C THR A 47 -17.00 -2.47 -9.37
N THR A 48 -16.80 -3.21 -8.27
CA THR A 48 -17.68 -3.27 -7.10
C THR A 48 -16.90 -3.03 -5.81
N LEU A 49 -17.59 -2.61 -4.75
CA LEU A 49 -16.97 -2.43 -3.43
C LEU A 49 -16.48 -3.75 -2.83
N ALA A 50 -17.15 -4.87 -3.13
CA ALA A 50 -16.75 -6.21 -2.68
C ALA A 50 -15.45 -6.66 -3.36
N GLU A 51 -15.34 -6.52 -4.69
CA GLU A 51 -14.11 -6.77 -5.43
C GLU A 51 -12.96 -5.90 -4.90
N ALA A 52 -13.23 -4.64 -4.58
CA ALA A 52 -12.20 -3.76 -4.02
C ALA A 52 -11.73 -4.24 -2.64
N HIS A 53 -12.64 -4.66 -1.76
CA HIS A 53 -12.27 -5.23 -0.47
C HIS A 53 -11.38 -6.48 -0.61
N GLU A 54 -11.79 -7.43 -1.46
CA GLU A 54 -11.02 -8.66 -1.72
C GLU A 54 -9.64 -8.35 -2.30
N GLN A 55 -9.55 -7.46 -3.29
CA GLN A 55 -8.27 -7.06 -3.87
C GLN A 55 -7.36 -6.35 -2.84
N LEU A 56 -7.91 -5.50 -1.97
CA LEU A 56 -7.16 -4.85 -0.89
C LEU A 56 -6.63 -5.88 0.12
N GLU A 57 -7.43 -6.90 0.47
CA GLU A 57 -6.99 -7.99 1.36
C GLU A 57 -5.83 -8.78 0.74
N HIS A 58 -5.96 -9.18 -0.52
CA HIS A 58 -4.93 -9.94 -1.22
C HIS A 58 -3.61 -9.15 -1.36
N MET A 59 -3.68 -7.94 -1.91
CA MET A 59 -2.48 -7.11 -2.06
C MET A 59 -1.89 -6.72 -0.71
N GLY A 60 -2.73 -6.40 0.28
CA GLY A 60 -2.28 -6.13 1.65
C GLY A 60 -1.52 -7.30 2.26
N ALA A 61 -1.96 -8.53 2.02
CA ALA A 61 -1.26 -9.73 2.47
C ALA A 61 0.08 -9.94 1.76
N ASP A 62 0.15 -9.72 0.44
CA ASP A 62 1.38 -9.83 -0.34
C ASP A 62 2.41 -8.77 0.08
N ILE A 63 1.97 -7.52 0.23
CA ILE A 63 2.79 -6.41 0.73
C ILE A 63 3.32 -6.74 2.13
N LYS A 64 2.44 -7.19 3.03
CA LYS A 64 2.85 -7.60 4.38
C LYS A 64 3.90 -8.71 4.33
N ALA A 65 3.71 -9.73 3.52
CA ALA A 65 4.63 -10.85 3.40
C ALA A 65 6.02 -10.40 2.90
N ALA A 66 6.07 -9.50 1.91
CA ALA A 66 7.31 -8.93 1.40
C ALA A 66 8.06 -8.12 2.46
N PHE A 67 7.36 -7.27 3.21
CA PHE A 67 7.97 -6.48 4.29
C PHE A 67 8.43 -7.34 5.47
N ASP A 68 7.65 -8.35 5.88
CA ASP A 68 8.05 -9.29 6.94
C ASP A 68 9.26 -10.16 6.53
N ALA A 69 9.42 -10.42 5.23
CA ALA A 69 10.55 -11.17 4.68
C ALA A 69 11.82 -10.32 4.45
N ASP A 70 11.81 -9.03 4.81
CA ASP A 70 12.88 -8.05 4.50
C ASP A 70 13.17 -7.96 2.99
N LYS A 71 12.13 -8.10 2.17
CA LYS A 71 12.16 -7.99 0.72
C LYS A 71 11.11 -7.01 0.21
N PRO A 72 11.16 -5.73 0.62
CA PRO A 72 10.14 -4.77 0.23
C PRO A 72 10.01 -4.63 -1.30
N GLY A 73 11.10 -4.82 -2.05
CA GLY A 73 11.09 -4.75 -3.52
C GLY A 73 10.13 -5.74 -4.18
N ASP A 74 9.84 -6.88 -3.54
CA ASP A 74 8.89 -7.87 -4.04
C ASP A 74 7.44 -7.34 -4.01
N ALA A 75 7.16 -6.22 -3.31
CA ALA A 75 5.85 -5.59 -3.19
C ALA A 75 5.66 -4.33 -4.04
N HIS A 76 6.62 -3.93 -4.88
CA HIS A 76 6.56 -2.67 -5.63
C HIS A 76 5.33 -2.57 -6.54
N ASP A 77 5.08 -3.59 -7.35
CA ASP A 77 3.92 -3.61 -8.25
C ASP A 77 2.60 -3.62 -7.45
N ALA A 78 2.53 -4.44 -6.39
CA ALA A 78 1.37 -4.48 -5.51
C ALA A 78 1.10 -3.11 -4.82
N LEU A 79 2.14 -2.36 -4.46
CA LEU A 79 2.03 -1.01 -3.89
C LEU A 79 1.52 0.02 -4.91
N HIS A 80 1.87 -0.12 -6.19
CA HIS A 80 1.30 0.70 -7.25
C HIS A 80 -0.17 0.38 -7.51
N ASP A 81 -0.50 -0.91 -7.61
CA ASP A 81 -1.83 -1.39 -7.94
C ASP A 81 -2.83 -1.13 -6.81
N ILE A 82 -2.42 -1.34 -5.55
CA ILE A 82 -3.26 -1.06 -4.39
C ILE A 82 -3.64 0.43 -4.32
N GLY A 83 -2.74 1.33 -4.74
CA GLY A 83 -3.04 2.75 -4.86
C GLY A 83 -4.17 3.05 -5.85
N SER A 84 -4.28 2.27 -6.93
CA SER A 84 -5.38 2.40 -7.89
C SER A 84 -6.71 1.92 -7.32
N VAL A 85 -6.71 0.82 -6.55
CA VAL A 85 -7.91 0.34 -5.83
C VAL A 85 -8.40 1.36 -4.81
N ILE A 86 -7.48 1.87 -3.99
CA ILE A 86 -7.81 2.84 -2.94
C ILE A 86 -8.47 4.10 -3.52
N LYS A 87 -7.97 4.59 -4.67
CA LYS A 87 -8.55 5.74 -5.37
C LYS A 87 -9.97 5.50 -5.87
N ALA A 88 -10.33 4.25 -6.19
CA ALA A 88 -11.67 3.88 -6.64
C ALA A 88 -12.68 3.77 -5.49
N LEU A 89 -12.22 3.55 -4.24
CA LEU A 89 -13.09 3.28 -3.08
C LEU A 89 -14.24 4.27 -2.89
N PRO A 90 -14.04 5.61 -2.94
CA PRO A 90 -15.15 6.53 -2.71
C PRO A 90 -16.29 6.37 -3.74
N ALA A 91 -15.94 6.19 -5.02
CA ALA A 91 -16.91 5.99 -6.09
C ALA A 91 -17.62 4.63 -5.98
N LEU A 92 -16.88 3.58 -5.58
CA LEU A 92 -17.45 2.25 -5.36
C LEU A 92 -18.38 2.21 -4.14
N ALA A 93 -18.04 2.92 -3.07
CA ALA A 93 -18.90 3.09 -1.90
C ALA A 93 -20.20 3.84 -2.24
N GLU A 94 -20.11 4.92 -3.01
CA GLU A 94 -21.27 5.64 -3.52
C GLU A 94 -22.17 4.72 -4.37
N LYS A 95 -21.57 3.96 -5.31
CA LYS A 95 -22.29 2.97 -6.14
C LYS A 95 -22.98 1.87 -5.31
N ALA A 96 -22.38 1.50 -4.18
CA ALA A 96 -22.95 0.54 -3.24
C ALA A 96 -24.05 1.12 -2.33
N GLY A 97 -24.35 2.42 -2.44
CA GLY A 97 -25.37 3.09 -1.62
C GLY A 97 -24.89 3.44 -0.21
N VAL A 98 -23.57 3.60 -0.01
CA VAL A 98 -23.01 4.07 1.26
C VAL A 98 -23.28 5.57 1.39
N GLU A 99 -24.21 5.95 2.27
CA GLU A 99 -24.63 7.35 2.54
C GLU A 99 -23.57 8.19 3.30
N ALA A 100 -22.30 7.81 3.22
CA ALA A 100 -21.19 8.39 3.99
C ALA A 100 -19.98 8.69 3.09
N ALA A 101 -20.18 9.49 2.03
CA ALA A 101 -19.15 9.83 1.05
C ALA A 101 -17.87 10.43 1.68
N ASP A 102 -18.02 11.30 2.69
CA ASP A 102 -16.88 11.87 3.43
C ASP A 102 -16.13 10.80 4.23
N GLU A 103 -16.84 9.81 4.76
CA GLU A 103 -16.25 8.69 5.50
C GLU A 103 -15.52 7.73 4.54
N ALA A 104 -16.10 7.44 3.37
CA ALA A 104 -15.45 6.66 2.31
C ALA A 104 -14.16 7.31 1.83
N LYS A 105 -14.17 8.64 1.67
CA LYS A 105 -12.97 9.40 1.35
C LYS A 105 -11.93 9.34 2.46
N ALA A 106 -12.33 9.53 3.73
CA ALA A 106 -11.39 9.48 4.85
C ALA A 106 -10.70 8.12 4.97
N VAL A 107 -11.45 7.02 4.79
CA VAL A 107 -10.90 5.66 4.78
C VAL A 107 -9.91 5.46 3.62
N ALA A 108 -10.23 5.95 2.42
CA ALA A 108 -9.32 5.88 1.28
C ALA A 108 -8.04 6.70 1.52
N ASP A 109 -8.15 7.92 2.07
CA ASP A 109 -7.01 8.76 2.39
C ASP A 109 -6.13 8.10 3.48
N ASP A 110 -6.74 7.40 4.44
CA ASP A 110 -6.04 6.68 5.50
C ASP A 110 -5.26 5.47 4.98
N LEU A 111 -5.85 4.69 4.07
CA LEU A 111 -5.14 3.60 3.39
C LEU A 111 -4.00 4.15 2.53
N MET A 112 -4.24 5.20 1.76
CA MET A 112 -3.22 5.82 0.90
C MET A 112 -2.03 6.35 1.72
N ASP A 113 -2.27 7.02 2.85
CA ASP A 113 -1.21 7.47 3.76
C ASP A 113 -0.41 6.30 4.35
N GLY A 114 -1.05 5.16 4.66
CA GLY A 114 -0.36 3.97 5.11
C GLY A 114 0.54 3.37 4.03
N PHE A 115 -0.04 3.02 2.88
CA PHE A 115 0.69 2.35 1.81
C PHE A 115 1.74 3.24 1.14
N SER A 116 1.52 4.55 1.02
CA SER A 116 2.53 5.48 0.49
C SER A 116 3.80 5.58 1.34
N LYS A 117 3.72 5.28 2.66
CA LYS A 117 4.91 5.18 3.51
C LYS A 117 5.75 3.96 3.20
N LEU A 118 5.10 2.83 2.89
CA LEU A 118 5.77 1.60 2.47
C LEU A 118 6.37 1.76 1.07
N ASP A 119 5.63 2.36 0.14
CA ASP A 119 6.13 2.75 -1.18
C ASP A 119 7.36 3.68 -1.09
N GLY A 120 7.33 4.63 -0.15
CA GLY A 120 8.47 5.48 0.17
C GLY A 120 9.76 4.71 0.47
N VAL A 121 9.68 3.55 1.14
CA VAL A 121 10.86 2.70 1.42
C VAL A 121 11.55 2.26 0.13
N LEU A 122 10.78 1.94 -0.91
CA LEU A 122 11.28 1.52 -2.22
C LEU A 122 11.95 2.64 -3.00
N HIS A 123 11.48 3.86 -2.78
CA HIS A 123 11.99 5.05 -3.45
C HIS A 123 13.07 5.79 -2.65
N GLY A 124 13.65 5.15 -1.62
CA GLY A 124 14.76 5.69 -0.84
C GLY A 124 14.34 6.66 0.27
N GLY A 125 13.07 6.63 0.67
CA GLY A 125 12.53 7.34 1.82
C GLY A 125 12.90 6.70 3.16
N ASP A 126 12.21 7.14 4.22
CA ASP A 126 12.42 6.63 5.57
C ASP A 126 12.08 5.14 5.68
N LYS A 127 12.80 4.42 6.55
CA LYS A 127 12.48 3.01 6.84
C LYS A 127 11.17 2.92 7.62
N VAL A 128 10.20 2.22 7.06
CA VAL A 128 8.89 1.95 7.66
C VAL A 128 8.64 0.44 7.59
N ALA A 129 8.15 -0.13 8.68
CA ALA A 129 7.74 -1.53 8.76
C ALA A 129 6.21 -1.66 8.62
N TRP A 130 5.73 -2.84 8.22
CA TRP A 130 4.29 -3.13 8.20
C TRP A 130 3.62 -2.83 9.54
N SER A 131 4.28 -3.16 10.65
CA SER A 131 3.76 -2.91 12.00
C SER A 131 3.44 -1.43 12.26
N ASP A 132 4.13 -0.51 11.59
CA ASP A 132 3.95 0.94 11.79
C ASP A 132 2.65 1.45 11.16
N ILE A 133 2.08 0.71 10.19
CA ILE A 133 0.85 1.08 9.50
C ILE A 133 -0.32 0.12 9.76
N SER A 134 -0.04 -1.09 10.25
CA SER A 134 -0.99 -2.20 10.33
C SER A 134 -2.29 -1.87 11.05
N GLU A 135 -2.25 -1.23 12.22
CA GLU A 135 -3.46 -0.85 12.96
C GLU A 135 -4.38 0.07 12.15
N LYS A 136 -3.80 1.02 11.42
CA LYS A 136 -4.55 1.97 10.59
C LYS A 136 -5.17 1.27 9.38
N VAL A 137 -4.42 0.36 8.76
CA VAL A 137 -4.92 -0.47 7.65
C VAL A 137 -6.06 -1.38 8.13
N ASP A 138 -5.90 -2.06 9.26
CA ASP A 138 -6.92 -2.96 9.82
C ASP A 138 -8.23 -2.22 10.14
N VAL A 139 -8.14 -1.03 10.72
CA VAL A 139 -9.33 -0.19 11.00
C VAL A 139 -10.03 0.22 9.71
N ALA A 140 -9.28 0.63 8.69
CA ALA A 140 -9.82 1.00 7.40
C ALA A 140 -10.47 -0.20 6.68
N MET A 141 -9.83 -1.37 6.69
CA MET A 141 -10.36 -2.60 6.11
C MET A 141 -11.64 -3.05 6.82
N ALA A 142 -11.67 -3.03 8.16
CA ALA A 142 -12.87 -3.32 8.93
C ALA A 142 -14.02 -2.35 8.60
N LYS A 143 -13.69 -1.08 8.34
CA LYS A 143 -14.68 -0.08 7.94
C LYS A 143 -15.25 -0.37 6.54
N ILE A 144 -14.40 -0.74 5.58
CA ILE A 144 -14.86 -1.15 4.24
C ILE A 144 -15.76 -2.40 4.35
N ALA A 145 -15.36 -3.39 5.14
CA ALA A 145 -16.15 -4.59 5.38
C ALA A 145 -17.55 -4.26 5.93
N SER A 146 -17.67 -3.22 6.79
CA SER A 146 -18.96 -2.78 7.34
C SER A 146 -19.92 -2.16 6.32
N TRP A 147 -19.42 -1.79 5.13
CA TRP A 147 -20.22 -1.27 4.02
C TRP A 147 -20.70 -2.36 3.06
N LEU A 148 -20.14 -3.57 3.15
CA LEU A 148 -20.54 -4.67 2.30
C LEU A 148 -21.91 -5.21 2.72
N PRO A 149 -22.79 -5.58 1.77
CA PRO A 149 -24.06 -6.20 2.11
C PRO A 149 -23.83 -7.55 2.81
N GLU A 150 -24.70 -7.91 3.76
CA GLU A 150 -24.65 -9.22 4.42
C GLU A 150 -24.71 -10.34 3.37
N GLY A 151 -23.65 -11.15 3.28
CA GLY A 151 -23.55 -12.27 2.33
C GLY A 151 -22.82 -11.96 1.01
N ALA A 152 -22.21 -10.79 0.84
CA ALA A 152 -21.41 -10.45 -0.35
C ALA A 152 -20.05 -11.14 -0.45
N GLY A 153 -19.67 -11.95 0.54
CA GLY A 153 -18.43 -12.73 0.52
C GLY A 153 -18.62 -14.04 -0.27
N HIS A 154 -17.90 -14.17 -1.38
CA HIS A 154 -17.87 -15.33 -2.29
C HIS A 154 -19.05 -15.50 -3.24
N GLU A 155 -19.25 -14.59 -4.20
CA GLU A 155 -19.72 -15.03 -5.51
C GLU A 155 -18.49 -15.35 -6.36
N ALA A 156 -18.30 -16.65 -6.62
CA ALA A 156 -17.21 -17.16 -7.43
C ALA A 156 -17.16 -16.38 -8.76
N HIS A 157 -16.00 -15.83 -9.06
CA HIS A 157 -15.66 -15.33 -10.39
C HIS A 157 -15.79 -16.50 -11.38
N ASP A 158 -16.99 -16.61 -11.97
CA ASP A 158 -17.26 -17.45 -13.14
C ASP A 158 -16.48 -16.83 -14.31
N HIS A 159 -15.23 -17.25 -14.44
CA HIS A 159 -14.47 -17.02 -15.65
C HIS A 159 -15.14 -17.84 -16.74
N GLY A 160 -16.07 -17.22 -17.46
CA GLY A 160 -16.49 -17.72 -18.75
C GLY A 160 -15.25 -17.85 -19.61
N ASP A 161 -14.77 -19.10 -19.77
CA ASP A 161 -13.89 -19.53 -20.84
C ASP A 161 -14.53 -19.05 -22.16
N GLU A 162 -14.09 -17.90 -22.64
CA GLU A 162 -14.28 -17.52 -24.02
C GLU A 162 -13.30 -18.36 -24.83
N ASP A 163 -13.80 -19.54 -25.21
CA ASP A 163 -13.22 -20.47 -26.18
C ASP A 163 -12.65 -19.66 -27.36
N HIS A 164 -11.33 -19.51 -27.39
CA HIS A 164 -10.61 -19.06 -28.57
C HIS A 164 -10.63 -20.20 -29.57
N ASP A 165 -11.65 -20.21 -30.43
CA ASP A 165 -11.70 -21.03 -31.64
C ASP A 165 -10.43 -20.82 -32.46
N GLU A 166 -9.58 -21.85 -32.48
CA GLU A 166 -8.46 -22.02 -33.40
C GLU A 166 -9.01 -22.15 -34.84
N GLU A 167 -9.11 -21.05 -35.57
CA GLU A 167 -9.28 -21.12 -37.02
C GLU A 167 -7.93 -21.43 -37.69
N ALA A 168 -7.61 -22.73 -37.70
CA ALA A 168 -6.57 -23.33 -38.52
C ALA A 168 -6.95 -23.23 -40.01
N GLY A 169 -6.60 -22.11 -40.64
CA GLY A 169 -6.81 -21.85 -42.06
C GLY A 169 -5.52 -21.55 -42.83
N HIS A 170 -4.54 -22.47 -42.84
CA HIS A 170 -3.46 -22.44 -43.84
C HIS A 170 -3.96 -23.02 -45.17
N ASP A 171 -4.38 -22.14 -46.07
CA ASP A 171 -4.69 -22.47 -47.46
C ASP A 171 -3.40 -22.49 -48.30
N ARG A 172 -3.10 -23.69 -48.82
CA ARG A 172 -2.31 -24.08 -50.02
C ARG A 172 -1.12 -23.25 -50.51
#